data_AF-A0A2X3BSP1-F1
#
_entry.id   AF-A0A2X3BSP1-F1
#
_cell.length_a   1.000
_cell.length_b   1.000
_cell.length_c   1.000
_cell.angle_alpha   90.00
_cell.angle_beta   90.00
_cell.angle_gamma   90.00
#
_symmetry.space_group_name_H-M   'P 1'
#
loop_
_entity.id
_entity.type
_entity.pdbx_description
1 polymer ?
#
loop_
_entity_poly.entity_id
_entity_poly.type
_entity_poly.pdbx_seq_one_letter_code
_entity_poly.pdbx_strand_id
1 'polypeptide(L)'
;MVHLADPSRVADALEVAGGALPEGDLSTLNLARPLTDGEMIYVPRPGETPPPSVGGNANSAPDGGTKSAGGAGDKVNLNTADLGTLQTLSGIGPALAQRNFGLPRV
;
A
#
# COMPACT_ATOMS: atom_id res chain seq x y z
N MET A 1 23.83 11.74 9.42
CA MET A 1 22.74 12.40 8.67
C MET A 1 23.36 12.96 7.41
N VAL A 2 22.71 12.75 6.27
CA VAL A 2 23.25 13.11 4.96
C VAL A 2 22.33 14.16 4.34
N HIS A 3 22.91 15.16 3.67
CA HIS A 3 22.17 16.22 2.99
C HIS A 3 22.44 16.14 1.49
N LEU A 4 21.37 16.21 0.69
CA LEU A 4 21.43 16.23 -0.76
C LEU A 4 20.73 17.49 -1.30
N ALA A 5 21.21 18.01 -2.43
CA ALA A 5 20.55 19.11 -3.11
C ALA A 5 19.44 18.58 -4.02
N ASP A 6 18.31 19.29 -4.09
CA ASP A 6 17.27 18.95 -5.05
C ASP A 6 17.61 19.48 -6.46
N PRO A 7 17.34 18.70 -7.52
CA PRO A 7 16.80 17.34 -7.52
C PRO A 7 17.90 16.28 -7.35
N SER A 8 17.67 15.30 -6.46
CA SER A 8 18.52 14.12 -6.29
C SER A 8 17.79 12.82 -6.63
N ARG A 9 18.55 11.76 -6.91
CA ARG A 9 18.06 10.41 -7.19
C ARG A 9 18.49 9.44 -6.09
N VAL A 10 17.89 8.24 -6.11
CA VAL A 10 18.24 7.14 -5.19
C VAL A 10 19.73 6.79 -5.26
N ALA A 11 20.34 6.84 -6.46
CA ALA A 11 21.79 6.64 -6.63
C ALA A 11 22.62 7.64 -5.82
N ASP A 12 22.27 8.93 -5.89
CA ASP A 12 22.99 10.00 -5.20
C ASP A 12 22.91 9.80 -3.68
N ALA A 13 21.74 9.42 -3.17
CA ALA A 13 21.55 9.12 -1.74
C ALA A 13 22.44 7.97 -1.26
N LEU A 14 22.57 6.92 -2.06
CA LEU A 14 23.44 5.78 -1.75
C LEU A 14 24.91 6.18 -1.76
N GLU A 15 25.35 6.97 -2.74
CA GLU A 15 26.74 7.43 -2.84
C GLU A 15 27.13 8.26 -1.61
N VAL A 16 26.29 9.24 -1.23
CA VAL A 16 26.59 10.08 -0.07
C VAL A 16 26.42 9.32 1.26
N ALA A 17 25.64 8.23 1.28
CA ALA A 17 25.60 7.30 2.42
C ALA A 17 26.85 6.40 2.54
N GLY A 18 27.80 6.48 1.61
CA GLY A 18 29.03 5.67 1.59
C GLY A 18 28.99 4.47 0.64
N GLY A 19 27.99 4.42 -0.25
CA GLY A 19 27.76 3.32 -1.19
C GLY A 19 27.01 2.14 -0.58
N ALA A 20 26.75 1.13 -1.41
CA ALA A 20 26.15 -0.11 -0.94
C ALA A 20 27.19 -0.99 -0.22
N LEU A 21 26.73 -1.66 0.84
CA LEU A 21 27.51 -2.72 1.48
C LEU A 21 27.67 -3.91 0.51
N PRO A 22 28.73 -4.73 0.64
CA PRO A 22 28.90 -5.95 -0.17
C PRO A 22 27.71 -6.91 -0.07
N GLU A 23 27.03 -6.87 1.07
CA GLU A 23 25.87 -7.70 1.38
C GLU A 23 24.55 -7.09 0.87
N GLY A 24 24.56 -5.90 0.27
CA GLY A 24 23.37 -5.17 -0.17
C GLY A 24 23.08 -5.39 -1.65
N ASP A 25 21.82 -5.73 -1.96
CA ASP A 25 21.37 -5.98 -3.33
C ASP A 25 20.69 -4.75 -3.94
N LEU A 26 21.47 -3.98 -4.70
CA LEU A 26 20.99 -2.82 -5.45
C LEU A 26 20.15 -3.17 -6.69
N SER A 27 20.17 -4.43 -7.16
CA SER A 27 19.42 -4.82 -8.37
C SER A 27 17.91 -4.72 -8.17
N THR A 28 17.48 -4.70 -6.90
CA THR A 28 16.09 -4.55 -6.47
C THR A 28 15.62 -3.09 -6.44
N LEU A 29 16.52 -2.11 -6.58
CA LEU A 29 16.24 -0.68 -6.45
C LEU A 29 16.27 0.04 -7.80
N ASN A 30 15.35 1.00 -7.98
CA ASN A 30 15.41 1.93 -9.10
C ASN A 30 16.33 3.11 -8.76
N LEU A 31 17.62 2.96 -9.05
CA LEU A 31 18.66 3.96 -8.78
C LEU A 31 18.41 5.30 -9.50
N ALA A 32 17.69 5.29 -10.62
CA ALA A 32 17.37 6.48 -11.39
C ALA A 32 16.12 7.20 -10.87
N ARG A 33 15.38 6.68 -9.89
CA ARG A 33 14.16 7.33 -9.41
C ARG A 33 14.49 8.65 -8.68
N PRO A 34 13.69 9.72 -8.89
CA PRO A 34 13.77 10.92 -8.05
C PRO A 34 13.60 10.57 -6.56
N LEU A 35 14.37 11.25 -5.72
CA LEU A 35 14.30 11.13 -4.27
C LEU A 35 13.27 12.13 -3.72
N THR A 36 12.55 11.74 -2.67
CA THR A 36 11.67 12.64 -1.92
C THR A 36 12.26 12.92 -0.54
N ASP A 37 12.11 14.15 -0.05
CA ASP A 37 12.53 14.48 1.31
C ASP A 37 11.78 13.63 2.36
N GLY A 38 12.51 13.19 3.39
CA GLY A 38 11.99 12.29 4.41
C GLY A 38 11.73 10.84 3.97
N GLU A 39 12.13 10.44 2.76
CA GLU A 39 11.94 9.07 2.27
C GLU A 39 12.87 8.05 2.94
N MET A 40 12.34 6.85 3.22
CA MET A 40 13.15 5.68 3.59
C MET A 40 13.47 4.82 2.36
N ILE A 41 14.76 4.60 2.11
CA ILE A 41 15.24 3.61 1.13
C ILE A 41 15.72 2.38 1.89
N TYR A 42 15.09 1.24 1.62
CA TYR A 42 15.49 -0.05 2.17
C TYR A 42 16.33 -0.83 1.15
N VAL A 43 17.55 -1.20 1.52
CA VAL A 43 18.45 -2.03 0.69
C VAL A 43 18.40 -3.46 1.24
N PRO A 44 17.77 -4.43 0.54
CA PRO A 44 17.73 -5.82 0.98
C PRO A 44 19.09 -6.49 0.83
N ARG A 45 19.29 -7.63 1.49
CA ARG A 45 20.37 -8.55 1.13
C ARG A 45 19.98 -9.39 -0.10
N PRO A 46 20.95 -9.95 -0.84
CA PRO A 46 20.66 -10.90 -1.91
C PRO A 46 19.75 -12.05 -1.45
N GLY A 47 18.59 -12.18 -2.08
CA GLY A 47 17.58 -13.19 -1.75
C GLY A 47 16.72 -12.89 -0.51
N GLU A 48 16.87 -11.72 0.13
CA GLU A 48 16.00 -11.26 1.21
C GLU A 48 14.71 -10.69 0.63
N THR A 49 13.56 -11.20 1.08
CA THR A 49 12.26 -10.62 0.74
C THR A 49 12.02 -9.39 1.62
N PRO A 50 11.95 -8.17 1.06
CA PRO A 50 11.71 -6.97 1.85
C PRO A 50 10.35 -7.05 2.59
N PRO A 51 10.25 -6.53 3.83
CA PRO A 51 8.98 -6.44 4.52
C PRO A 51 7.98 -5.58 3.71
N PRO A 52 6.68 -5.89 3.74
CA PRO A 52 5.67 -5.28 2.88
C PRO A 52 5.50 -3.76 3.04
N SER A 53 6.14 -3.13 4.04
CA SER A 53 5.92 -1.73 4.42
C SER A 53 7.15 -0.81 4.35
N VAL A 54 8.34 -1.31 3.98
CA VAL A 54 9.59 -0.51 4.00
C VAL A 54 10.15 -0.16 2.62
N GLY A 55 9.44 -0.49 1.54
CA GLY A 55 9.80 -0.04 0.20
C GLY A 55 9.13 1.29 -0.12
N GLY A 56 9.86 2.40 -0.04
CA GLY A 56 9.46 3.67 -0.64
C GLY A 56 8.96 3.43 -2.06
N ASN A 57 7.70 3.78 -2.30
CA ASN A 57 6.92 3.61 -3.52
C ASN A 57 7.31 2.42 -4.42
N ALA A 58 6.99 1.22 -3.94
CA ALA A 58 6.67 0.10 -4.81
C ALA A 58 5.38 0.43 -5.59
N ASN A 59 5.50 1.19 -6.69
CA ASN A 59 4.49 1.17 -7.77
C ASN A 59 4.49 -0.15 -8.55
N SER A 60 5.05 -1.21 -7.97
CA SER A 60 4.85 -2.59 -8.38
C SER A 60 4.84 -3.44 -7.12
N ALA A 61 3.75 -3.35 -6.36
CA ALA A 61 3.29 -4.54 -5.66
C ALA A 61 3.19 -5.66 -6.72
N PRO A 62 3.77 -6.85 -6.51
CA PRO A 62 3.34 -7.99 -7.29
C PRO A 62 1.83 -8.13 -7.03
N ASP A 63 1.08 -8.34 -8.11
CA ASP A 63 -0.33 -8.66 -8.16
C ASP A 63 -0.61 -9.99 -7.42
N GLY A 64 -0.42 -9.96 -6.10
CA GLY A 64 -0.73 -11.00 -5.13
C GLY A 64 -1.70 -10.49 -4.07
N GLY A 65 -2.21 -9.27 -4.24
CA GLY A 65 -3.47 -8.87 -3.65
C GLY A 65 -4.54 -9.70 -4.35
N THR A 66 -5.06 -10.69 -3.65
CA THR A 66 -6.23 -11.47 -4.05
C THR A 66 -7.17 -10.57 -4.84
N LYS A 67 -7.28 -10.88 -6.14
CA LYS A 67 -8.40 -10.45 -6.97
C LYS A 67 -9.62 -11.12 -6.36
N SER A 68 -10.08 -10.57 -5.23
CA SER A 68 -11.47 -10.63 -4.87
C SER A 68 -12.14 -9.96 -6.04
N ALA A 69 -12.64 -10.79 -6.95
CA ALA A 69 -13.72 -10.44 -7.83
C ALA A 69 -14.97 -10.16 -6.97
N GLY A 70 -14.87 -9.21 -6.03
CA GLY A 70 -15.98 -8.46 -5.51
C GLY A 70 -16.19 -7.38 -6.53
N GLY A 71 -17.19 -7.59 -7.39
CA GLY A 71 -17.43 -6.77 -8.56
C GLY A 71 -17.50 -5.28 -8.23
N ALA A 72 -17.52 -4.49 -9.30
CA ALA A 72 -18.15 -3.18 -9.30
C ALA A 72 -19.62 -3.32 -8.86
N GLY A 73 -19.85 -3.62 -7.58
CA GLY A 73 -21.10 -3.44 -6.90
C GLY A 73 -21.13 -1.98 -6.50
N ASP A 74 -22.09 -1.27 -7.07
CA ASP A 74 -22.41 0.11 -6.75
C ASP A 74 -22.17 0.41 -5.27
N LYS A 75 -21.44 1.48 -4.98
CA LYS A 75 -21.24 1.94 -3.60
C LYS A 75 -22.63 2.20 -2.98
N VAL A 76 -23.11 1.27 -2.17
CA VAL A 76 -24.40 1.35 -1.51
C VAL A 76 -24.31 2.34 -0.36
N ASN A 77 -25.13 3.40 -0.39
CA ASN A 77 -25.20 4.35 0.71
C ASN A 77 -25.97 3.75 1.89
N LEU A 78 -25.24 3.39 2.96
CA LEU A 78 -25.77 2.73 4.15
C LEU A 78 -26.87 3.51 4.88
N ASN A 79 -26.94 4.83 4.70
CA ASN A 79 -27.95 5.67 5.34
C ASN A 79 -29.30 5.64 4.61
N THR A 80 -29.33 5.21 3.34
CA THR A 80 -30.52 5.27 2.48
C THR A 80 -30.88 3.94 1.82
N ALA A 81 -30.01 2.93 1.92
CA ALA A 81 -30.22 1.64 1.29
C ALA A 81 -31.31 0.81 1.98
N ASP A 82 -32.08 0.09 1.18
CA ASP A 82 -33.09 -0.85 1.65
C ASP A 82 -32.47 -2.21 2.03
N LEU A 83 -33.24 -2.99 2.79
CA LEU A 83 -32.75 -4.24 3.39
C LEU A 83 -32.38 -5.30 2.34
N GLY A 84 -33.06 -5.32 1.19
CA GLY A 84 -32.73 -6.22 0.09
C GLY A 84 -31.37 -5.88 -0.53
N THR A 85 -31.08 -4.60 -0.71
CA THR A 85 -29.79 -4.12 -1.25
C THR A 85 -28.62 -4.31 -0.28
N LEU A 86 -28.85 -4.25 1.05
CA LEU A 86 -27.79 -4.54 2.01
C LEU A 86 -27.42 -6.03 2.07
N GLN A 87 -28.36 -6.92 1.75
CA GLN A 87 -28.14 -8.37 1.73
C GLN A 87 -27.34 -8.85 0.50
N THR A 88 -27.26 -8.03 -0.56
CA THR A 88 -26.45 -8.35 -1.74
C THR A 88 -24.97 -7.95 -1.57
N LEU A 89 -24.62 -7.24 -0.50
CA LEU A 89 -23.24 -6.86 -0.19
C LEU A 89 -22.45 -8.05 0.36
N SER A 90 -21.33 -8.35 -0.29
CA SER A 90 -20.44 -9.43 0.11
C SER A 90 -19.90 -9.19 1.53
N GLY A 91 -20.12 -10.16 2.43
CA GLY A 91 -19.71 -10.08 3.84
C GLY A 91 -20.76 -9.53 4.81
N ILE A 92 -21.94 -9.07 4.35
CA ILE A 92 -23.07 -8.71 5.22
C ILE A 92 -24.04 -9.90 5.29
N GLY A 93 -23.96 -10.66 6.37
CA GLY A 93 -24.98 -11.67 6.69
C GLY A 93 -26.27 -11.03 7.21
N PRO A 94 -27.42 -11.76 7.19
CA PRO A 94 -28.73 -11.23 7.57
C PRO A 94 -28.77 -10.59 8.97
N ALA A 95 -27.92 -11.06 9.89
CA ALA A 95 -27.80 -10.51 11.24
C ALA A 95 -27.24 -9.08 11.31
N LEU A 96 -26.39 -8.66 10.36
CA LEU A 96 -25.78 -7.32 10.35
C LEU A 96 -26.73 -6.26 9.74
N ALA A 97 -27.54 -6.65 8.74
CA ALA A 97 -28.51 -5.75 8.12
C ALA A 97 -29.63 -5.32 9.09
N GLN A 98 -30.10 -6.24 9.94
CA GLN A 98 -31.14 -5.95 10.93
C GLN A 98 -30.70 -4.91 11.97
N ARG A 99 -29.41 -4.88 12.33
CA ARG A 99 -28.87 -4.00 13.37
C ARG A 99 -28.77 -2.54 12.93
N ASN A 100 -28.59 -2.27 11.64
CA ASN A 100 -28.51 -0.91 11.11
C ASN A 100 -29.89 -0.24 10.94
N PHE A 101 -30.96 -1.02 10.80
CA PHE A 101 -32.33 -0.49 10.64
C PHE A 101 -33.18 -0.59 11.93
N GLY A 102 -32.70 -1.31 12.95
CA GLY A 102 -33.48 -1.70 14.12
C GLY A 102 -33.40 -0.78 15.35
N LEU A 103 -32.84 0.43 15.26
CA LEU A 103 -32.82 1.37 16.39
C LEU A 103 -33.71 2.58 16.10
N PRO A 104 -34.80 2.80 16.87
CA PRO A 104 -35.59 4.02 16.76
C PRO A 104 -34.70 5.21 17.14
N ARG A 105 -34.59 6.18 16.23
CA ARG A 105 -34.01 7.48 16.57
C ARG A 105 -35.04 8.21 17.44
N VAL A 106 -34.68 8.43 18.71
CA VAL A 106 -35.39 9.33 19.64
C VAL A 106 -35.26 10.76 19.12
#